data_AF-A0A285HVD8-F1
#
_entry.id   AF-A0A285HVD8-F1
#
_cell.length_a   1.000
_cell.length_b   1.000
_cell.length_c   1.000
_cell.angle_alpha   90.00
_cell.angle_beta   90.00
_cell.angle_gamma   90.00
#
_symmetry.space_group_name_H-M   'P 1'
#
loop_
_entity.id
_entity.type
_entity.pdbx_description
1 polymer ?
#
loop_
_entity_poly.entity_id
_entity_poly.type
_entity_poly.pdbx_seq_one_letter_code
_entity_poly.pdbx_strand_id
1 'polypeptide(L)' 'MAKSTRKIGRSAVTGRFTPVSTARNKPSTHVVETVKKPKPRKGK' A
#
# COMPACT_ATOMS: atom_id res chain seq x y z
N MET A 1 3.15 -10.36 -18.93
CA MET A 1 2.92 -9.02 -18.34
C MET A 1 3.15 -9.07 -16.83
N ALA A 2 4.18 -8.39 -16.33
CA ALA A 2 4.40 -8.27 -14.89
C ALA A 2 3.21 -7.52 -14.24
N LYS A 3 2.55 -8.16 -13.26
CA LYS A 3 1.52 -7.50 -12.45
C LYS A 3 2.21 -6.37 -11.68
N SER A 4 1.95 -5.11 -12.05
CA SER A 4 2.52 -3.96 -11.34
C SER A 4 2.02 -3.96 -9.90
N THR A 5 2.93 -4.16 -8.95
CA THR A 5 2.65 -4.07 -7.51
C THR A 5 3.20 -2.76 -6.96
N ARG A 6 2.59 -2.22 -5.91
CA ARG A 6 3.12 -1.09 -5.15
C ARG A 6 3.12 -1.40 -3.66
N LYS A 7 4.08 -0.84 -2.93
CA LYS A 7 4.10 -0.88 -1.46
C LYS A 7 3.20 0.22 -0.92
N ILE A 8 2.45 -0.07 0.14
CA ILE A 8 1.60 0.89 0.85
C ILE A 8 1.73 0.63 2.35
N GLY A 9 1.72 1.69 3.16
CA GLY A 9 1.59 1.54 4.60
C GLY A 9 0.12 1.29 4.95
N ARG A 10 -0.14 0.52 6.00
CA ARG A 10 -1.46 0.37 6.60
C ARG A 10 -1.36 0.46 8.10
N SER A 11 -2.20 1.27 8.72
CA SER A 11 -2.32 1.34 10.17
C SER A 11 -2.89 0.03 10.67
N ALA A 12 -2.18 -0.66 11.57
CA ALA A 12 -2.66 -1.88 12.22
C ALA A 12 -3.80 -1.59 13.21
N VAL A 13 -3.89 -0.34 13.68
CA VAL A 13 -4.89 0.12 14.65
C VAL A 13 -6.22 0.45 13.97
N THR A 14 -6.17 1.21 12.87
CA THR A 14 -7.39 1.75 12.23
C THR A 14 -7.71 1.11 10.88
N GLY A 15 -6.80 0.30 10.34
CA GLY A 15 -6.92 -0.31 9.01
C GLY A 15 -6.77 0.68 7.83
N ARG A 16 -6.58 1.97 8.09
CA ARG A 16 -6.42 3.01 7.05
C ARG A 16 -5.08 2.89 6.33
N PHE A 17 -5.08 3.25 5.04
CA PHE A 17 -3.86 3.35 4.26
C PHE A 17 -3.07 4.61 4.60
N THR A 18 -1.77 4.44 4.77
CA THR A 18 -0.81 5.50 5.08
C THR A 18 0.39 5.41 4.13
N PRO A 19 1.23 6.46 4.07
CA PRO A 19 2.49 6.39 3.34
C PRO A 19 3.39 5.28 3.90
N VAL A 20 4.22 4.71 3.02
CA VAL A 20 5.23 3.72 3.43
C VAL A 20 6.24 4.32 4.40
N SER A 21 6.58 5.61 4.25
CA SER A 21 7.46 6.33 5.18
C SER A 21 6.88 6.36 6.60
N THR A 22 5.59 6.64 6.74
CA THR A 22 4.89 6.59 8.04
C THR A 22 4.93 5.20 8.65
N ALA A 23 4.73 4.16 7.83
CA ALA A 23 4.81 2.79 8.29
C ALA A 23 6.23 2.38 8.74
N ARG A 24 7.25 2.89 8.05
CA ARG A 24 8.67 2.69 8.41
C ARG A 24 9.07 3.43 9.69
N ASN A 25 8.57 4.65 9.89
CA ASN A 25 8.85 5.44 11.10
C ASN A 25 8.08 4.94 12.32
N LYS A 26 6.95 4.25 12.13
CA LYS A 26 6.09 3.74 13.21
C LYS A 26 5.82 2.22 13.05
N PRO A 27 6.87 1.37 13.09
CA PRO A 27 6.74 -0.06 12.79
C PRO A 27 5.86 -0.82 13.80
N SER A 28 5.71 -0.30 15.02
CA SER A 28 4.87 -0.91 16.06
C SER A 28 3.36 -0.77 15.77
N THR A 29 2.94 0.27 15.04
CA THR A 29 1.51 0.58 14.81
C THR A 29 1.09 0.51 13.34
N HIS A 30 2.03 0.27 12.44
CA HIS A 30 1.82 0.30 10.99
C HIS A 30 2.59 -0.83 10.30
N VAL A 31 1.98 -1.39 9.27
CA VAL A 31 2.53 -2.49 8.47
C VAL A 31 2.73 -2.03 7.04
N VAL A 32 3.77 -2.52 6.37
CA VAL A 32 3.98 -2.30 4.94
C VAL A 32 3.42 -3.48 4.16
N GLU A 33 2.37 -3.23 3.39
CA GLU A 33 1.73 -4.22 2.52
C GLU A 33 2.08 -4.01 1.05
N THR A 34 2.06 -5.09 0.27
CA THR A 34 2.22 -5.03 -1.18
C THR A 34 0.87 -5.20 -1.86
N VAL A 35 0.37 -4.13 -2.48
CA VAL A 35 -0.92 -4.12 -3.17
C VAL A 35 -0.74 -4.19 -4.69
N LYS A 36 -1.59 -4.99 -5.35
CA LYS A 36 -1.62 -5.08 -6.82
C LYS A 36 -2.20 -3.78 -7.36
N LYS A 37 -1.53 -3.14 -8.32
CA LYS A 37 -2.16 -2.03 -9.05
C LYS A 37 -3.26 -2.63 -9.94
N PRO A 38 -4.48 -2.07 -9.91
CA PRO A 38 -5.47 -2.43 -10.90
C PRO A 38 -4.93 -2.06 -12.28
N LYS A 39 -5.24 -2.88 -13.29
CA LYS A 39 -4.91 -2.54 -14.68
C LYS A 39 -5.58 -1.19 -14.98
N PRO A 40 -4.87 -0.22 -15.60
CA PRO A 40 -5.53 0.98 -16.09
C PRO A 40 -6.66 0.52 -17.01
N ARG A 41 -7.90 0.91 -16.69
CA ARG A 41 -9.01 0.73 -17.64
C ARG A 41 -8.63 1.61 -18.83
N LYS A 42 -8.28 1.01 -19.96
CA LYS A 42 -8.21 1.75 -21.22
C LYS A 42 -9.58 2.38 -21.39
N GLY A 43 -9.67 3.69 -21.23
CA GLY A 43 -10.86 4.43 -21.62
C GLY A 43 -11.13 4.13 -23.10
N LYS A 44 -12.38 3.81 -23.41
CA LYS A 44 -12.86 3.87 -24.78
C LYS A 44 -13.04 5.32 -25.17
#